data_AF-A0A8H6H043-F1
#
_entry.id   AF-A0A8H6H043-F1
#
_cell.length_a   1.000
_cell.length_b   1.000
_cell.length_c   1.000
_cell.angle_alpha   90.00
_cell.angle_beta   90.00
_cell.angle_gamma   90.00
#
_symmetry.space_group_name_H-M   'P 1'
#
loop_
_entity.id
_entity.type
_entity.pdbx_description
1 polymer ?
#
loop_
_entity_poly.entity_id
_entity_poly.type
_entity_poly.pdbx_seq_one_letter_code
_entity_poly.pdbx_strand_id
1 'polypeptide(L)'
;MARDWKVAYFEYIGENSETVLQYFGDRGPRRCTDAENPAEYLLNAIGNTNTEKLDWPCLWDASGEAKAASTELERIINSSTAWRQGNGSDLVQARQLGAYSVSLLSQIPSVCVRVFQQYWRSPTYIASKFMLGVAGSLLIGFSFQPGQSILGVQNAIFSILMVCSMFSSLVQQIMPKFIVQRTLYEVRERHSNMYSWSVLILANILVKIPYNVVLGVMTSAIFN
;
A
#
# COMPACT_ATOMS: atom_id res chain seq x y z
N MET A 1 3.78 14.93 -22.72
CA MET A 1 5.05 14.17 -22.80
C MET A 1 5.13 13.56 -24.19
N ALA A 2 6.30 13.64 -24.83
CA ALA A 2 6.55 13.03 -26.13
C ALA A 2 6.93 11.54 -26.00
N ARG A 3 7.11 10.89 -27.15
CA ARG A 3 7.71 9.56 -27.26
C ARG A 3 9.09 9.57 -26.57
N ASP A 4 9.45 8.45 -25.94
CA ASP A 4 10.67 8.25 -25.14
C ASP A 4 10.72 9.00 -23.79
N TRP A 5 9.57 9.30 -23.18
CA TRP A 5 9.46 9.95 -21.86
C TRP A 5 10.07 11.35 -21.78
N LYS A 6 10.34 11.98 -22.92
CA LYS A 6 10.88 13.34 -22.99
C LYS A 6 9.78 14.39 -22.92
N VAL A 7 10.11 15.55 -22.35
CA VAL A 7 9.17 16.67 -22.23
C VAL A 7 9.04 17.34 -23.61
N ALA A 8 7.80 17.60 -24.03
CA ALA A 8 7.51 18.32 -25.27
C ALA A 8 7.03 19.76 -25.01
N TYR A 9 6.38 19.95 -23.85
CA TYR A 9 5.84 21.21 -23.39
C TYR A 9 5.58 21.11 -21.89
N PHE A 10 5.98 22.13 -21.13
CA PHE A 10 5.75 22.23 -19.70
C PHE A 10 5.56 23.69 -19.29
N GLU A 11 4.37 24.22 -19.58
CA GLU A 11 3.95 25.56 -19.18
C GLU A 11 2.42 25.61 -19.04
N TYR A 12 1.87 26.75 -18.67
CA TYR A 12 0.44 26.98 -18.53
C TYR A 12 -0.28 26.82 -19.88
N ILE A 13 -1.36 26.04 -19.88
CA ILE A 13 -2.12 25.69 -21.09
C ILE A 13 -2.81 26.90 -21.72
N GLY A 14 -3.15 27.93 -20.93
CA GLY A 14 -3.94 29.09 -21.39
C GLY A 14 -5.44 28.88 -21.26
N GLU A 15 -6.20 29.98 -21.27
CA GLU A 15 -7.66 29.92 -21.43
C GLU A 15 -7.98 29.33 -22.81
N ASN A 16 -8.90 28.37 -22.89
CA ASN A 16 -9.21 27.62 -24.13
C ASN A 16 -8.01 26.99 -24.85
N SER A 17 -6.92 26.67 -24.12
CA SER A 17 -5.70 26.08 -24.70
C SER A 17 -4.95 26.99 -25.68
N GLU A 18 -5.18 28.30 -25.65
CA GLU A 18 -4.58 29.24 -26.61
C GLU A 18 -3.05 29.27 -26.55
N THR A 19 -2.47 29.31 -25.34
CA THR A 19 -1.01 29.39 -25.15
C THR A 19 -0.29 28.15 -25.67
N VAL A 20 -0.84 26.95 -25.40
CA VAL A 20 -0.27 25.71 -25.93
C VAL A 20 -0.50 25.59 -27.44
N LEU A 21 -1.68 25.98 -27.95
CA LEU A 21 -1.95 25.97 -29.38
C LEU A 21 -1.07 26.96 -30.16
N GLN A 22 -0.74 28.11 -29.58
CA GLN A 22 0.22 29.05 -30.14
C GLN A 22 1.62 28.45 -30.20
N TYR A 23 2.09 27.84 -29.09
CA TYR A 23 3.40 27.19 -29.04
C TYR A 23 3.59 26.12 -30.12
N PHE A 24 2.60 25.23 -30.27
CA PHE A 24 2.61 24.16 -31.28
C PHE A 24 2.26 24.66 -32.68
N GLY A 25 1.43 25.71 -32.81
CA GLY A 25 1.00 26.29 -34.08
C GLY A 25 2.03 27.22 -34.73
N ASP A 26 2.96 27.77 -33.97
CA ASP A 26 4.07 28.59 -34.47
C ASP A 26 5.28 27.75 -34.90
N ARG A 27 5.41 26.53 -34.37
CA ARG A 27 6.54 25.62 -34.62
C ARG A 27 6.17 24.37 -35.41
N GLY A 28 4.88 24.03 -35.45
CA GLY A 28 4.34 22.85 -36.12
C GLY A 28 3.83 23.11 -37.54
N PRO A 29 3.67 22.07 -38.36
CA PRO A 29 3.32 22.18 -39.77
C PRO A 29 1.83 22.53 -40.02
N ARG A 30 0.96 22.35 -39.01
CA ARG A 30 -0.49 22.60 -39.12
C ARG A 30 -0.96 23.34 -37.87
N ARG A 31 -1.85 24.34 -38.02
CA ARG A 31 -2.56 24.96 -36.89
C ARG A 31 -3.86 24.21 -36.58
N CYS A 32 -4.23 24.15 -35.29
CA CYS A 32 -5.50 23.57 -34.87
C CYS A 32 -6.65 24.40 -35.45
N THR A 33 -7.69 23.72 -35.94
CA THR A 33 -8.91 24.38 -36.44
C THR A 33 -9.91 24.50 -35.29
N ASP A 34 -10.76 25.54 -35.29
CA ASP A 34 -11.73 25.83 -34.22
C ASP A 34 -12.75 24.69 -33.97
N ALA A 35 -12.92 23.77 -34.94
CA ALA A 35 -13.80 22.62 -34.84
C ALA A 35 -13.11 21.34 -34.29
N GLU A 36 -11.80 21.37 -34.04
CA GLU A 36 -11.02 20.21 -33.62
C GLU A 36 -10.69 20.26 -32.13
N ASN A 37 -10.64 19.09 -31.47
CA ASN A 37 -10.27 19.01 -30.06
C ASN A 37 -8.75 19.31 -29.88
N PRO A 38 -8.38 20.36 -29.12
CA PRO A 38 -6.98 20.72 -28.90
C PRO A 38 -6.13 19.58 -28.33
N ALA A 39 -6.69 18.73 -27.47
CA ALA A 39 -5.97 17.60 -26.88
C ALA A 39 -5.63 16.53 -27.94
N GLU A 40 -6.54 16.31 -28.89
CA GLU A 40 -6.34 15.35 -29.99
C GLU A 40 -5.35 15.90 -31.03
N TYR A 41 -5.44 17.19 -31.34
CA TYR A 41 -4.45 17.90 -32.16
C TYR A 41 -3.04 17.77 -31.57
N LEU A 42 -2.87 17.99 -30.26
CA LEU A 42 -1.57 17.87 -29.58
C LEU A 42 -1.04 16.43 -29.59
N LEU A 43 -1.91 15.44 -29.35
CA LEU A 43 -1.53 14.02 -29.44
C LEU A 43 -1.10 13.64 -30.86
N ASN A 44 -1.78 14.16 -31.88
CA ASN A 44 -1.41 13.93 -33.27
C ASN A 44 -0.11 14.65 -33.65
N ALA A 45 0.10 15.89 -33.19
CA ALA A 45 1.31 16.66 -33.45
C ALA A 45 2.56 16.03 -32.81
N ILE A 46 2.42 15.46 -31.61
CA ILE A 46 3.51 14.83 -30.85
C ILE A 46 3.69 13.34 -31.23
N GLY A 47 2.60 12.67 -31.63
CA GLY A 47 2.55 11.22 -31.86
C GLY A 47 2.69 10.77 -33.32
N ASN A 48 2.43 11.63 -34.31
CA ASN A 48 2.45 11.24 -35.71
C ASN A 48 3.85 11.34 -36.32
N THR A 49 4.43 10.20 -36.73
CA THR A 49 5.76 10.08 -37.32
C THR A 49 5.82 10.32 -38.83
N ASN A 50 4.68 10.56 -39.49
CA ASN A 50 4.60 10.60 -40.95
C ASN A 50 4.70 12.01 -41.56
N THR A 51 4.79 13.06 -40.74
CA THR A 51 4.82 14.45 -41.22
C THR A 51 6.02 15.17 -40.60
N GLU A 52 7.16 15.05 -41.28
CA GLU A 52 8.43 15.74 -41.00
C GLU A 52 9.10 15.45 -39.64
N LYS A 53 10.44 15.33 -39.67
CA LYS A 53 11.30 14.93 -38.54
C LYS A 53 11.44 16.06 -37.51
N LEU A 54 10.34 16.53 -36.92
CA LEU A 54 10.41 17.56 -35.89
C LEU A 54 10.60 16.93 -34.50
N ASP A 55 11.78 17.09 -33.92
CA ASP A 55 12.11 16.59 -32.58
C ASP A 55 11.62 17.59 -31.53
N TRP A 56 10.36 17.42 -31.09
CA TRP A 56 9.73 18.26 -30.07
C TRP A 56 10.56 18.41 -28.78
N PRO A 57 11.17 17.34 -28.22
CA PRO A 57 12.11 17.46 -27.11
C PRO A 57 13.26 18.45 -27.34
N CYS A 58 13.90 18.41 -28.52
CA CYS A 58 15.00 19.32 -28.85
C CYS A 58 14.52 20.77 -28.98
N LEU A 59 13.35 20.98 -29.59
CA LEU A 59 12.72 22.30 -29.69
C LEU A 59 12.32 22.85 -28.33
N TRP A 60 11.83 22.00 -27.43
CA TRP A 60 11.54 22.39 -26.05
C TRP A 60 12.81 22.80 -25.33
N ASP A 61 13.88 22.00 -25.35
CA ASP A 61 15.14 22.32 -24.67
C ASP A 61 15.80 23.61 -25.20
N ALA A 62 15.64 23.90 -26.50
CA ALA A 62 16.14 25.14 -27.11
C ALA A 62 15.26 26.37 -26.84
N SER A 63 14.01 26.17 -26.36
CA SER A 63 13.03 27.24 -26.18
C SER A 63 13.36 28.17 -25.00
N GLY A 64 12.86 29.41 -25.05
CA GLY A 64 13.01 30.36 -23.94
C GLY A 64 12.13 29.98 -22.75
N GLU A 65 11.01 29.34 -23.05
CA GLU A 65 9.99 28.81 -22.15
C GLU A 65 10.58 27.72 -21.23
N ALA A 66 11.36 26.79 -21.79
CA ALA A 66 12.06 25.76 -21.00
C ALA A 66 13.14 26.35 -20.06
N LYS A 67 13.84 27.40 -20.51
CA LYS A 67 14.80 28.13 -19.66
C LYS A 67 14.09 28.83 -18.50
N ALA A 68 12.97 29.50 -18.77
CA ALA A 68 12.16 30.16 -17.73
C ALA A 68 11.64 29.15 -16.70
N ALA A 69 11.13 28.00 -17.14
CA ALA A 69 10.69 26.92 -16.25
C ALA A 69 11.85 26.35 -15.40
N SER A 70 13.03 26.20 -15.99
CA SER A 70 14.23 25.74 -15.29
C SER A 70 14.72 26.75 -14.24
N THR A 71 14.71 28.05 -14.56
CA THR A 71 15.04 29.12 -13.60
C THR A 71 14.04 29.17 -12.45
N GLU A 72 12.75 28.99 -12.71
CA GLU A 72 11.73 28.94 -11.67
C GLU A 72 11.90 27.71 -10.77
N LEU A 73 12.24 26.56 -11.35
CA LEU A 73 12.57 25.36 -10.60
C LEU A 73 13.80 25.59 -9.69
N GLU A 74 14.86 26.19 -10.21
CA GLU A 74 16.04 26.57 -9.42
C GLU A 74 15.69 27.54 -8.29
N ARG A 75 14.81 28.52 -8.54
CA ARG A 75 14.31 29.46 -7.51
C ARG A 75 13.58 28.71 -6.38
N ILE A 76 12.72 27.76 -6.72
CA ILE A 76 12.00 26.93 -5.74
C ILE A 76 12.99 26.05 -4.96
N ILE A 77 13.95 25.42 -5.64
CA ILE A 77 14.98 24.60 -4.99
C ILE A 77 15.81 25.45 -4.02
N ASN A 78 16.27 26.62 -4.45
CA ASN A 78 17.10 27.51 -3.63
C ASN A 78 16.32 28.06 -2.41
N SER A 79 15.07 28.47 -2.60
CA SER A 79 14.20 28.90 -1.48
C SER A 79 13.90 27.76 -0.50
N SER A 80 13.71 26.53 -0.98
CA SER A 80 13.54 25.35 -0.13
C SER A 80 14.82 24.95 0.59
N THR A 81 16.00 25.20 0.00
CA THR A 81 17.30 24.87 0.59
C THR A 81 17.71 25.89 1.66
N ALA A 82 17.34 27.15 1.49
CA ALA A 82 17.46 28.19 2.53
C ALA A 82 16.64 27.82 3.79
N TRP A 83 15.42 27.28 3.61
CA TRP A 83 14.64 26.69 4.71
C TRP A 83 15.31 25.47 5.33
N ARG A 84 16.07 24.68 4.55
CA ARG A 84 16.72 23.45 5.04
C ARG A 84 17.95 23.70 5.91
N GLN A 85 18.71 24.77 5.66
CA GLN A 85 19.96 25.03 6.39
C GLN A 85 19.74 25.58 7.81
N GLY A 86 18.57 26.15 8.12
CA GLY A 86 18.24 26.65 9.46
C GLY A 86 17.84 25.59 10.49
N ASN A 87 17.43 24.39 10.05
CA ASN A 87 16.79 23.38 10.92
C ASN A 87 17.22 21.94 10.55
N GLY A 88 18.53 21.69 10.53
CA GLY A 88 19.13 20.43 10.05
C GLY A 88 18.73 19.15 10.81
N SER A 89 18.27 19.26 12.06
CA SER A 89 17.75 18.13 12.87
C SER A 89 16.28 17.81 12.61
N ASP A 90 15.48 18.81 12.23
CA ASP A 90 14.03 18.67 12.10
C ASP A 90 13.60 18.09 10.76
N LEU A 91 14.46 18.02 9.74
CA LEU A 91 14.07 17.56 8.40
C LEU A 91 14.00 16.04 8.27
N VAL A 92 14.89 15.31 8.95
CA VAL A 92 14.79 13.85 9.02
C VAL A 92 13.53 13.49 9.82
N GLN A 93 13.25 14.25 10.87
CA GLN A 93 12.07 14.07 11.69
C GLN A 93 10.79 14.54 10.99
N ALA A 94 10.80 15.62 10.21
CA ALA A 94 9.65 16.13 9.45
C ALA A 94 9.37 15.31 8.18
N ARG A 95 10.36 14.61 7.62
CA ARG A 95 10.10 13.59 6.59
C ARG A 95 9.49 12.32 7.17
N GLN A 96 9.79 12.00 8.44
CA GLN A 96 9.18 10.88 9.16
C GLN A 96 7.83 11.23 9.82
N LEU A 97 7.66 12.46 10.31
CA LEU A 97 6.45 13.02 10.93
C LEU A 97 5.48 13.58 9.87
N GLY A 98 5.99 14.13 8.78
CA GLY A 98 5.20 14.65 7.65
C GLY A 98 4.81 13.58 6.63
N ALA A 99 5.30 12.34 6.76
CA ALA A 99 4.78 11.22 5.97
C ALA A 99 3.37 10.84 6.43
N TYR A 100 3.03 10.98 7.71
CA TYR A 100 1.73 10.54 8.24
C TYR A 100 1.07 11.66 9.05
N SER A 101 -0.06 12.18 8.58
CA SER A 101 -0.74 13.36 9.13
C SER A 101 -1.31 13.21 10.56
N VAL A 102 -1.13 12.06 11.23
CA VAL A 102 -1.69 11.77 12.56
C VAL A 102 -0.69 10.97 13.40
N SER A 103 -0.62 11.21 14.71
CA SER A 103 0.18 10.41 15.65
C SER A 103 -0.14 8.91 15.53
N LEU A 104 0.90 8.07 15.52
CA LEU A 104 0.81 6.62 15.32
C LEU A 104 -0.17 5.94 16.28
N LEU A 105 -0.26 6.41 17.53
CA LEU A 105 -1.13 5.84 18.56
C LEU A 105 -2.61 6.12 18.29
N SER A 106 -2.93 7.28 17.72
CA SER A 106 -4.31 7.64 17.39
C SER A 106 -4.82 6.95 16.12
N GLN A 107 -3.91 6.40 15.29
CA GLN A 107 -4.28 5.65 14.07
C GLN A 107 -4.68 4.19 14.38
N ILE A 108 -4.16 3.62 15.47
CA ILE A 108 -4.40 2.22 15.86
C ILE A 108 -5.89 1.85 15.93
N PRO A 109 -6.77 2.57 16.67
CA PRO A 109 -8.17 2.18 16.78
C PRO A 109 -8.89 2.18 15.42
N SER A 110 -8.64 3.18 14.58
CA SER A 110 -9.23 3.27 13.24
C SER A 110 -8.81 2.12 12.34
N VAL A 111 -7.51 1.77 12.37
CA VAL A 111 -6.98 0.62 11.61
C VAL A 111 -7.51 -0.70 12.19
N CYS A 112 -7.60 -0.83 13.52
CA CYS A 112 -8.17 -2.01 14.19
C CYS A 112 -9.62 -2.25 13.78
N VAL A 113 -10.48 -1.23 13.77
CA VAL A 113 -11.88 -1.35 13.33
C VAL A 113 -11.95 -1.81 11.87
N ARG A 114 -11.12 -1.22 11.00
CA ARG A 114 -11.06 -1.61 9.59
C ARG A 114 -10.61 -3.06 9.40
N VAL A 115 -9.59 -3.50 10.13
CA VAL A 115 -9.13 -4.90 10.12
C VAL A 115 -10.23 -5.82 10.66
N PHE A 116 -10.92 -5.44 11.73
CA PHE A 116 -12.02 -6.24 12.28
C PHE A 116 -13.16 -6.42 11.27
N GLN A 117 -13.54 -5.35 10.55
CA GLN A 117 -14.52 -5.42 9.47
C GLN A 117 -14.05 -6.32 8.31
N GLN A 118 -12.77 -6.29 7.96
CA GLN A 118 -12.21 -7.18 6.93
C GLN A 118 -12.30 -8.65 7.35
N TYR A 119 -12.02 -8.95 8.62
CA TYR A 119 -12.17 -10.30 9.17
C TYR A 119 -13.64 -10.74 9.19
N TRP A 120 -14.55 -9.85 9.57
CA TRP A 120 -16.00 -10.13 9.55
C TRP A 120 -16.53 -10.42 8.14
N ARG A 121 -16.06 -9.70 7.12
CA ARG A 121 -16.51 -9.87 5.73
C ARG A 121 -16.02 -11.15 5.06
N SER A 122 -14.98 -11.80 5.60
CA SER A 122 -14.45 -13.07 5.09
C SER A 122 -14.35 -14.10 6.21
N PRO A 123 -15.49 -14.68 6.65
CA PRO A 123 -15.54 -15.58 7.79
C PRO A 123 -14.81 -16.91 7.54
N THR A 124 -14.51 -17.26 6.29
CA THR A 124 -13.87 -18.54 5.91
C THR A 124 -12.57 -18.77 6.69
N TYR A 125 -11.74 -17.74 6.88
CA TYR A 125 -10.50 -17.90 7.62
C TYR A 125 -10.72 -18.21 9.11
N ILE A 126 -11.61 -17.45 9.74
CA ILE A 126 -11.96 -17.63 11.15
C ILE A 126 -12.61 -19.00 11.34
N ALA A 127 -13.54 -19.38 10.46
CA ALA A 127 -14.22 -20.65 10.47
C ALA A 127 -13.26 -21.84 10.30
N SER A 128 -12.34 -21.81 9.31
CA SER A 128 -11.33 -22.87 9.13
C SER A 128 -10.41 -23.00 10.34
N LYS A 129 -10.02 -21.87 10.95
CA LYS A 129 -9.17 -21.87 12.16
C LYS A 129 -9.91 -22.47 13.35
N PHE A 130 -11.15 -22.07 13.59
CA PHE A 130 -11.97 -22.66 14.66
C PHE A 130 -12.30 -24.11 14.40
N MET A 131 -12.62 -24.49 13.16
CA MET A 131 -12.89 -25.87 12.79
C MET A 131 -11.67 -26.75 13.05
N LEU A 132 -10.47 -26.33 12.63
CA LEU A 132 -9.26 -27.11 12.89
C LEU A 132 -8.95 -27.20 14.38
N GLY A 133 -9.04 -26.10 15.13
CA GLY A 133 -8.74 -26.12 16.56
C GLY A 133 -9.75 -26.91 17.38
N VAL A 134 -11.06 -26.71 17.14
CA VAL A 134 -12.13 -27.42 17.85
C VAL A 134 -12.15 -28.89 17.45
N ALA A 135 -12.21 -29.23 16.16
CA ALA A 135 -12.24 -30.62 15.72
C ALA A 135 -10.94 -31.36 16.10
N GLY A 136 -9.78 -30.71 15.97
CA GLY A 136 -8.50 -31.26 16.40
C GLY A 136 -8.48 -31.54 17.91
N SER A 137 -8.87 -30.55 18.73
CA SER A 137 -8.94 -30.76 20.18
C SER A 137 -9.96 -31.81 20.61
N LEU A 138 -11.10 -31.91 19.92
CA LEU A 138 -12.13 -32.92 20.18
C LEU A 138 -11.62 -34.34 19.86
N LEU A 139 -10.93 -34.52 18.73
CA LEU A 139 -10.34 -35.81 18.37
C LEU A 139 -9.23 -36.23 19.34
N ILE A 140 -8.39 -35.29 19.78
CA ILE A 140 -7.31 -35.56 20.74
C ILE A 140 -7.91 -35.89 22.12
N GLY A 141 -8.89 -35.10 22.58
CA GLY A 141 -9.57 -35.31 23.86
C GLY A 141 -10.32 -36.65 23.91
N PHE A 142 -10.98 -37.04 22.82
CA PHE A 142 -11.65 -38.35 22.71
C PHE A 142 -10.66 -39.51 22.62
N SER A 143 -9.55 -39.35 21.90
CA SER A 143 -8.58 -40.44 21.70
C SER A 143 -7.72 -40.74 22.93
N PHE A 144 -7.40 -39.72 23.74
CA PHE A 144 -6.46 -39.83 24.85
C PHE A 144 -7.10 -39.50 26.21
N GLN A 145 -8.12 -40.27 26.57
CA GLN A 145 -8.86 -40.04 27.80
C GLN A 145 -7.98 -40.35 29.04
N PRO A 146 -7.82 -39.40 29.98
CA PRO A 146 -7.01 -39.61 31.16
C PRO A 146 -7.70 -40.59 32.11
N GLY A 147 -6.95 -41.57 32.61
CA GLY A 147 -7.41 -42.54 33.60
C GLY A 147 -6.47 -42.59 34.80
N GLN A 148 -6.91 -43.22 35.89
CA GLN A 148 -6.13 -43.39 37.13
C GLN A 148 -5.03 -44.48 37.05
N SER A 149 -4.74 -44.99 35.84
CA SER A 149 -3.75 -46.04 35.60
C SER A 149 -2.48 -45.47 34.94
N ILE A 150 -1.39 -46.25 34.92
CA ILE A 150 -0.16 -45.89 34.21
C ILE A 150 -0.39 -45.59 32.71
N LEU A 151 -1.32 -46.32 32.09
CA LEU A 151 -1.78 -46.08 30.72
C LEU A 151 -2.49 -44.72 30.60
N GLY A 152 -3.26 -44.32 31.62
CA GLY A 152 -3.90 -43.01 31.69
C GLY A 152 -2.90 -41.85 31.74
N VAL A 153 -1.81 -42.00 32.50
CA VAL A 153 -0.72 -40.99 32.52
C VAL A 153 -0.02 -40.91 31.18
N GLN A 154 0.25 -42.04 30.52
CA GLN A 154 0.84 -42.06 29.19
C GLN A 154 -0.06 -41.38 28.14
N ASN A 155 -1.37 -41.64 28.19
CA ASN A 155 -2.35 -40.96 27.34
C ASN A 155 -2.36 -39.44 27.58
N ALA A 156 -2.28 -38.99 28.84
CA ALA A 156 -2.22 -37.56 29.16
C ALA A 156 -0.98 -36.88 28.55
N ILE A 157 0.19 -37.51 28.61
CA ILE A 157 1.43 -36.99 28.01
C ILE A 157 1.30 -36.90 26.48
N PHE A 158 0.76 -37.94 25.83
CA PHE A 158 0.53 -37.92 24.38
C PHE A 158 -0.49 -36.86 23.96
N SER A 159 -1.55 -36.67 24.74
CA SER A 159 -2.56 -35.63 24.51
C SER A 159 -1.94 -34.22 24.49
N ILE A 160 -1.13 -33.88 25.51
CA ILE A 160 -0.44 -32.59 25.59
C ILE A 160 0.51 -32.40 24.40
N LEU A 161 1.25 -33.45 24.03
CA LEU A 161 2.17 -33.41 22.88
C LEU A 161 1.42 -33.17 21.56
N MET A 162 0.26 -33.79 21.37
CA MET A 162 -0.58 -33.57 20.19
C MET A 162 -1.22 -32.16 20.16
N VAL A 163 -1.62 -31.61 21.30
CA VAL A 163 -2.09 -30.21 21.37
C VAL A 163 -0.95 -29.24 21.02
N CYS A 164 0.27 -29.49 21.49
CA CYS A 164 1.45 -28.70 21.12
C CYS A 164 1.76 -28.76 19.62
N SER A 165 1.62 -29.92 18.97
CA SER A 165 1.85 -30.03 17.52
C SER A 165 0.78 -29.28 16.71
N MET A 166 -0.47 -29.27 17.18
CA MET A 166 -1.57 -28.52 16.56
C MET A 166 -1.31 -27.00 16.54
N PHE A 167 -0.65 -26.45 17.57
CA PHE A 167 -0.26 -25.04 17.60
C PHE A 167 0.62 -24.67 16.39
N SER A 168 1.56 -25.54 16.01
CA SER A 168 2.41 -25.33 14.82
C SER A 168 1.58 -25.22 13.54
N SER A 169 0.60 -26.10 13.36
CA SER A 169 -0.32 -26.05 12.21
C SER A 169 -1.19 -24.78 12.18
N LEU A 170 -1.59 -24.25 13.34
CA LEU A 170 -2.32 -22.97 13.43
C LEU A 170 -1.43 -21.78 13.04
N VAL A 171 -0.14 -21.82 13.38
CA VAL A 171 0.83 -20.79 12.96
C VAL A 171 1.03 -20.83 11.45
N GLN A 172 1.16 -22.01 10.83
CA GLN A 172 1.36 -22.12 9.37
C GLN A 172 0.21 -21.49 8.56
N GLN A 173 -1.04 -21.57 9.04
CA GLN A 173 -2.20 -20.98 8.37
C GLN A 173 -2.18 -19.45 8.29
N ILE A 174 -1.34 -18.77 9.09
CA ILE A 174 -1.27 -17.31 9.12
C ILE A 174 -0.50 -16.72 7.95
N MET A 175 0.45 -17.49 7.42
CA MET A 175 1.40 -17.06 6.40
C MET A 175 0.74 -16.57 5.09
N PRO A 176 -0.18 -17.33 4.45
CA PRO A 176 -0.78 -16.88 3.19
C PRO A 176 -1.61 -15.61 3.36
N LYS A 177 -2.27 -15.42 4.51
CA LYS A 177 -3.05 -14.20 4.80
C LYS A 177 -2.15 -13.00 5.03
N PHE A 178 -1.03 -13.19 5.73
CA PHE A 178 -0.05 -12.15 5.95
C PHE A 178 0.56 -11.65 4.63
N ILE A 179 0.86 -12.55 3.68
CA ILE A 179 1.38 -12.17 2.37
C ILE A 179 0.39 -11.27 1.61
N VAL A 180 -0.89 -11.66 1.54
CA VAL A 180 -1.90 -10.84 0.84
C VAL A 180 -2.06 -9.45 1.47
N GLN A 181 -2.10 -9.37 2.80
CA GLN A 181 -2.18 -8.09 3.50
C GLN A 181 -0.94 -7.23 3.26
N ARG A 182 0.25 -7.83 3.29
CA ARG A 182 1.52 -7.16 3.00
C ARG A 182 1.54 -6.60 1.58
N THR A 183 1.16 -7.41 0.59
CA THR A 183 1.15 -6.97 -0.82
C THR A 183 0.18 -5.80 -1.04
N LEU A 184 -0.99 -5.84 -0.41
CA LEU A 184 -1.96 -4.75 -0.49
C LEU A 184 -1.41 -3.45 0.10
N TYR A 185 -0.75 -3.55 1.27
CA TYR A 185 -0.10 -2.40 1.91
C TYR A 185 1.01 -1.83 1.03
N GLU A 186 1.89 -2.68 0.50
CA GLU A 186 3.06 -2.25 -0.26
C GLU A 186 2.69 -1.57 -1.58
N VAL A 187 1.68 -2.08 -2.28
CA VAL A 187 1.28 -1.58 -3.61
C VAL A 187 0.43 -0.31 -3.53
N ARG A 188 -0.46 -0.19 -2.53
CA ARG A 188 -1.40 0.94 -2.46
C ARG A 188 -1.11 1.88 -1.32
N GLU A 189 -1.04 1.35 -0.11
CA GLU A 189 -1.14 2.16 1.11
C GLU A 189 0.20 2.80 1.50
N ARG A 190 1.31 2.19 1.09
CA ARG A 190 2.67 2.75 1.20
C ARG A 190 2.89 3.95 0.29
N HIS A 191 2.37 3.93 -0.94
CA HIS A 191 2.53 5.04 -1.89
C HIS A 191 1.74 6.29 -1.49
N SER A 192 0.59 6.12 -0.83
CA SER A 192 -0.26 7.22 -0.36
C SER A 192 0.03 7.68 1.08
N ASN A 193 1.05 7.10 1.74
CA ASN A 193 1.38 7.32 3.15
C ASN A 193 0.13 7.40 4.07
N MET A 194 -0.78 6.42 3.98
CA MET A 194 -2.02 6.44 4.77
C MET A 194 -1.80 6.08 6.25
N TYR A 195 -1.01 5.04 6.54
CA TYR A 195 -0.61 4.65 7.90
C TYR A 195 0.76 3.93 7.92
N SER A 196 1.45 3.93 9.06
CA SER A 196 2.76 3.26 9.20
C SER A 196 2.65 1.73 9.28
N TRP A 197 3.62 1.01 8.72
CA TRP A 197 3.73 -0.45 8.77
C TRP A 197 3.59 -1.02 10.19
N SER A 198 4.19 -0.37 11.18
CA SER A 198 4.12 -0.80 12.58
C SER A 198 2.69 -0.81 13.13
N VAL A 199 1.85 0.14 12.71
CA VAL A 199 0.43 0.24 13.12
C VAL A 199 -0.37 -0.93 12.55
N LEU A 200 -0.08 -1.35 11.31
CA LEU A 200 -0.74 -2.50 10.69
C LEU A 200 -0.42 -3.80 11.41
N ILE A 201 0.84 -4.02 11.74
CA ILE A 201 1.27 -5.22 12.47
C ILE A 201 0.61 -5.26 13.84
N LEU A 202 0.64 -4.15 14.58
CA LEU A 202 0.03 -4.04 15.89
C LEU A 202 -1.49 -4.27 15.84
N ALA A 203 -2.18 -3.66 14.88
CA ALA A 203 -3.62 -3.86 14.68
C ALA A 203 -3.96 -5.32 14.36
N ASN A 204 -3.16 -5.99 13.53
CA ASN A 204 -3.35 -7.41 13.23
C ASN A 204 -3.09 -8.32 14.44
N ILE A 205 -2.15 -7.96 15.33
CA ILE A 205 -1.93 -8.70 16.58
C ILE A 205 -3.13 -8.53 17.51
N LEU A 206 -3.57 -7.28 17.72
CA LEU A 206 -4.70 -6.97 18.61
C LEU A 206 -5.99 -7.69 18.20
N VAL A 207 -6.31 -7.72 16.90
CA VAL A 207 -7.50 -8.41 16.40
C VAL A 207 -7.43 -9.92 16.63
N LYS A 208 -6.24 -10.53 16.69
CA LYS A 208 -6.08 -11.99 16.87
C LYS A 208 -6.23 -12.47 18.31
N ILE A 209 -5.92 -11.62 19.28
CA ILE A 209 -6.02 -11.94 20.72
C ILE A 209 -7.41 -12.50 21.09
N PRO A 210 -8.54 -11.81 20.80
CA PRO A 210 -9.86 -12.32 21.20
C PRO A 210 -10.19 -13.68 20.56
N TYR A 211 -9.86 -13.90 19.29
CA TYR A 211 -10.11 -15.19 18.63
C TYR A 211 -9.26 -16.33 19.24
N ASN A 212 -8.00 -16.05 19.59
CA ASN A 212 -7.14 -17.03 20.25
C ASN A 212 -7.63 -17.36 21.67
N VAL A 213 -8.13 -16.37 22.41
CA VAL A 213 -8.71 -16.58 23.74
C VAL A 213 -9.94 -17.48 23.65
N VAL A 214 -10.87 -17.20 22.72
CA VAL A 214 -12.06 -18.05 22.51
C VAL A 214 -11.67 -19.48 22.15
N LEU A 215 -10.69 -19.65 21.25
CA LEU A 215 -10.19 -20.98 20.88
C LEU A 215 -9.60 -21.72 22.10
N GLY A 216 -8.80 -21.03 22.91
CA GLY A 216 -8.20 -21.59 24.12
C GLY A 216 -9.24 -22.03 25.15
N VAL A 217 -10.28 -21.22 25.35
CA VAL A 217 -11.41 -21.57 26.25
C VAL A 217 -12.14 -22.81 25.74
N MET A 218 -12.42 -22.89 24.43
CA MET A 218 -13.09 -24.06 23.82
C MET A 218 -12.26 -25.33 23.96
N THR A 219 -10.96 -25.26 23.71
CA THR A 219 -10.05 -26.40 23.89
C THR A 219 -9.98 -26.81 25.36
N SER A 220 -9.89 -25.86 26.29
CA SER A 220 -9.88 -26.17 27.73
C SER A 220 -11.18 -26.83 28.19
N ALA A 221 -12.33 -26.44 27.63
CA ALA A 221 -13.63 -27.04 27.96
C ALA A 221 -13.76 -28.50 27.48
N ILE A 222 -12.98 -28.92 26.49
CA ILE A 222 -12.99 -30.29 25.95
C ILE A 222 -12.14 -31.24 26.82
N PHE A 223 -11.10 -30.71 27.47
CA PHE A 223 -10.18 -31.51 28.30
C PHE A 223 -10.58 -31.62 29.78
N ASN A 224 -11.64 -30.92 30.19
CA ASN A 224 -12.19 -30.95 31.54
C ASN A 224 -13.38 -31.91 31.59
#